data_AF-U4QUV4-F1
#
_entry.id   AF-U4QUV4-F1
#
_cell.length_a   1.000
_cell.length_b   1.000
_cell.length_c   1.000
_cell.angle_alpha   90.00
_cell.angle_beta   90.00
_cell.angle_gamma   90.00
#
_symmetry.space_group_name_H-M   'P 1'
#
loop_
_entity.id
_entity.type
_entity.pdbx_description
1 polymer ?
#
loop_
_entity_poly.entity_id
_entity_poly.type
_entity_poly.pdbx_seq_one_letter_code
_entity_poly.pdbx_strand_id
1 'polypeptide(L)'
;ANKKKSTILSGAYTNFDNGSLTKKYDSSIVSFGYKNHIVYFTRQPIPLAGWIPFSSHGLNAHWLSKGVGWIDHRKVEFLVCFEELLPGLISSSFLSNNPPQFIVSVVNNLVGKNTGERRSQYNSIYLMSRLFDAPLIRSWNR
;
A
#
# COMPACT_ATOMS: atom_id res chain seq x y z
N ALA A 1 14.13 24.42 17.58
CA ALA A 1 14.34 23.06 17.06
C ALA A 1 14.27 23.09 15.53
N ASN A 2 15.35 22.75 14.84
CA ASN A 2 15.36 22.68 13.37
C ASN A 2 14.33 21.64 12.91
N LYS A 3 13.23 22.09 12.29
CA LYS A 3 12.30 21.19 11.60
C LYS A 3 13.09 20.53 10.46
N LYS A 4 13.51 19.27 10.64
CA LYS A 4 14.06 18.48 9.54
C LYS A 4 13.03 18.50 8.41
N LYS A 5 13.45 18.87 7.19
CA LYS A 5 12.64 18.77 5.96
C LYS A 5 12.49 17.30 5.56
N SER A 6 11.92 16.50 6.44
CA SER A 6 11.77 15.05 6.28
C SER A 6 10.29 14.69 6.32
N THR A 7 9.91 13.75 5.46
CA THR A 7 8.58 13.16 5.43
C THR A 7 8.69 11.72 5.93
N ILE A 8 7.88 11.36 6.92
CA ILE A 8 7.73 9.99 7.39
C ILE A 8 6.47 9.43 6.75
N LEU A 9 6.57 8.24 6.17
CA LEU A 9 5.43 7.47 5.69
C LEU A 9 5.18 6.30 6.63
N SER A 10 3.93 6.11 7.03
CA SER A 10 3.53 5.01 7.90
C SER A 10 2.24 4.38 7.41
N GLY A 11 2.11 3.06 7.55
CA GLY A 11 0.81 2.39 7.47
C GLY A 11 -0.06 2.83 8.64
N ALA A 12 -1.36 3.04 8.38
CA ALA A 12 -2.36 3.36 9.39
C ALA A 12 -3.75 2.89 8.94
N TYR A 13 -4.61 2.56 9.90
CA TYR A 13 -6.04 2.47 9.64
C TYR A 13 -6.65 3.86 9.70
N THR A 14 -7.47 4.22 8.71
CA THR A 14 -8.09 5.56 8.59
C THR A 14 -9.57 5.43 8.23
N ASN A 15 -10.28 6.57 8.20
CA ASN A 15 -11.69 6.65 7.80
C ASN A 15 -12.58 5.62 8.49
N PHE A 16 -12.44 5.52 9.82
CA PHE A 16 -13.37 4.74 10.63
C PHE A 16 -14.75 5.38 10.55
N ASP A 17 -15.73 4.58 10.15
CA ASP A 17 -17.10 5.02 10.00
C ASP A 17 -17.79 5.10 11.39
N ASN A 18 -17.35 6.06 12.22
CA ASN A 18 -17.64 6.14 13.67
C ASN A 18 -19.11 6.48 14.02
N GLY A 19 -19.98 6.66 13.02
CA GLY A 19 -21.40 6.98 13.22
C GLY A 19 -22.38 6.10 12.42
N SER A 20 -21.87 5.09 11.70
CA SER A 20 -22.68 4.21 10.87
C SER A 20 -22.86 2.84 11.52
N LEU A 21 -23.93 2.13 11.17
CA LEU A 21 -24.09 0.70 11.48
C LEU A 21 -23.01 -0.16 10.78
N THR A 22 -22.27 0.41 9.82
CA THR A 22 -21.15 -0.21 9.12
C THR A 22 -19.84 -0.01 9.87
N LYS A 23 -19.08 -1.10 10.08
CA LYS A 23 -17.72 -1.07 10.66
C LYS A 23 -16.68 -1.14 9.56
N LYS A 24 -16.78 -0.22 8.60
CA LYS A 24 -15.82 -0.08 7.51
C LYS A 24 -14.72 0.90 7.89
N TYR A 25 -13.52 0.61 7.40
CA TYR A 25 -12.34 1.44 7.59
C TYR A 25 -11.36 1.19 6.45
N ASP A 26 -10.39 2.08 6.29
CA ASP A 26 -9.39 2.00 5.25
C ASP A 26 -8.04 1.56 5.81
N SER A 27 -7.29 0.80 5.01
CA SER A 27 -5.87 0.56 5.23
C SER A 27 -5.11 1.52 4.34
N SER A 28 -4.31 2.40 4.94
CA SER A 28 -3.76 3.56 4.27
C SER A 28 -2.27 3.73 4.55
N ILE A 29 -1.59 4.49 3.69
CA ILE A 29 -0.31 5.10 4.02
C ILE A 29 -0.57 6.56 4.33
N VAL A 30 -0.05 7.02 5.46
CA VAL A 30 -0.14 8.41 5.92
C VAL A 30 1.25 9.04 5.93
N SER A 31 1.30 10.33 5.64
CA SER A 31 2.51 11.15 5.73
C SER A 31 2.49 12.03 6.96
N PHE A 32 3.67 12.20 7.58
CA PHE A 32 3.92 13.14 8.66
C PHE A 32 5.17 13.97 8.38
N GLY A 33 5.20 15.22 8.85
CA GLY A 33 6.37 16.10 8.77
C GLY A 33 6.11 17.33 7.91
N TYR A 34 6.58 17.34 6.66
CA TYR A 34 6.40 18.47 5.75
C TYR A 34 4.92 18.73 5.40
N LYS A 35 4.18 17.67 5.10
CA LYS A 35 2.72 17.68 4.93
C LYS A 35 2.13 16.48 5.65
N ASN A 36 1.03 16.70 6.37
CA ASN A 36 0.33 15.64 7.09
C ASN A 36 -0.97 15.31 6.34
N HIS A 37 -0.99 14.17 5.65
CA HIS A 37 -2.16 13.71 4.90
C HIS A 37 -2.08 12.22 4.58
N ILE A 38 -3.22 11.62 4.23
CA ILE A 38 -3.28 10.29 3.65
C ILE A 38 -2.71 10.35 2.23
N VAL A 39 -1.70 9.53 1.94
CA VAL A 39 -1.06 9.47 0.62
C VAL A 39 -1.58 8.35 -0.26
N TYR A 40 -2.14 7.31 0.35
CA TYR A 40 -2.58 6.11 -0.36
C TYR A 40 -3.65 5.35 0.43
N PHE A 41 -4.59 4.75 -0.30
CA PHE A 41 -5.56 3.77 0.20
C PHE A 41 -5.31 2.43 -0.49
N THR A 42 -5.31 1.34 0.28
CA THR A 42 -5.14 -0.01 -0.26
C THR A 42 -6.24 -0.30 -1.29
N ARG A 43 -5.88 -0.65 -2.53
CA ARG A 43 -6.85 -0.99 -3.59
C ARG A 43 -7.52 -2.32 -3.29
N GLN A 44 -6.74 -3.32 -2.88
CA GLN A 44 -7.24 -4.65 -2.56
C GLN A 44 -6.67 -5.17 -1.23
N PRO A 45 -7.45 -5.15 -0.14
CA PRO A 45 -7.10 -5.89 1.08
C PRO A 45 -7.14 -7.41 0.86
N ILE A 46 -6.60 -8.19 1.79
CA ILE A 46 -6.65 -9.66 1.73
C ILE A 46 -8.12 -10.12 1.60
N PRO A 47 -8.50 -10.89 0.56
CA PRO A 47 -9.85 -11.41 0.43
C PRO A 47 -10.24 -12.27 1.64
N LEU A 48 -11.48 -12.12 2.11
CA LEU A 48 -12.07 -12.83 3.24
C LEU A 48 -11.46 -12.55 4.63
N ALA A 49 -10.23 -12.03 4.71
CA ALA A 49 -9.59 -11.66 5.97
C ALA A 49 -9.64 -10.15 6.25
N GLY A 50 -9.28 -9.34 5.26
CA GLY A 50 -9.32 -7.88 5.32
C GLY A 50 -10.56 -7.32 4.65
N TRP A 51 -10.83 -7.77 3.42
CA TRP A 51 -12.00 -7.35 2.64
C TRP A 51 -13.00 -8.51 2.55
N ILE A 52 -14.19 -8.29 3.09
CA ILE A 52 -15.28 -9.27 3.10
C ILE A 52 -16.34 -8.83 2.07
N PRO A 53 -16.55 -9.59 0.98
CA PRO A 53 -17.56 -9.29 -0.03
C PRO A 53 -18.94 -9.16 0.60
N PHE A 54 -19.72 -8.17 0.16
CA PHE A 54 -21.12 -7.94 0.58
C PHE A 54 -21.34 -7.71 2.09
N SER A 55 -20.27 -7.54 2.85
CA SER A 55 -20.34 -7.29 4.29
C SER A 55 -20.26 -5.79 4.60
N SER A 56 -20.98 -5.39 5.65
CA SER A 56 -20.96 -4.06 6.27
C SER A 56 -19.73 -3.81 7.16
N HIS A 57 -18.80 -4.76 7.27
CA HIS A 57 -17.61 -4.66 8.12
C HIS A 57 -16.32 -5.05 7.40
N GLY A 58 -15.18 -4.65 7.96
CA GLY A 58 -13.85 -4.92 7.42
C GLY A 58 -13.28 -3.75 6.60
N LEU A 59 -12.19 -4.00 5.89
CA LEU A 59 -11.51 -3.02 5.07
C LEU A 59 -12.28 -2.73 3.78
N ASN A 60 -12.28 -1.46 3.35
CA ASN A 60 -12.74 -1.09 2.02
C ASN A 60 -11.72 -1.52 0.96
N ALA A 61 -12.23 -1.85 -0.22
CA ALA A 61 -11.42 -2.05 -1.40
C ALA A 61 -11.61 -0.85 -2.35
N HIS A 62 -10.51 -0.22 -2.74
CA HIS A 62 -10.47 0.95 -3.62
C HIS A 62 -10.03 0.56 -5.03
N TRP A 63 -10.73 -0.38 -5.66
CA TRP A 63 -10.31 -1.02 -6.94
C TRP A 63 -10.02 -0.04 -8.07
N LEU A 64 -10.76 1.07 -8.12
CA LEU A 64 -10.61 2.09 -9.17
C LEU A 64 -9.60 3.19 -8.81
N SER A 65 -9.05 3.14 -7.60
CA SER A 65 -8.00 4.09 -7.20
C SER A 65 -6.66 3.74 -7.83
N LYS A 66 -5.83 4.75 -8.04
CA LYS A 66 -4.48 4.57 -8.58
C LYS A 66 -3.51 4.25 -7.43
N GLY A 67 -2.59 3.31 -7.69
CA GLY A 67 -1.43 3.04 -6.85
C GLY A 67 -0.40 4.17 -6.84
N VAL A 68 -0.50 5.08 -7.80
CA VAL A 68 0.52 6.07 -8.08
C VAL A 68 0.32 7.35 -7.25
N GLY A 69 1.34 7.74 -6.50
CA GLY A 69 1.42 9.01 -5.79
C GLY A 69 2.78 9.70 -5.94
N TRP A 70 3.08 10.64 -5.05
CA TRP A 70 4.30 11.45 -5.11
C TRP A 70 5.01 11.51 -3.76
N ILE A 71 6.34 11.39 -3.78
CA ILE A 71 7.24 11.69 -2.66
C ILE A 71 8.28 12.66 -3.17
N ASP A 72 8.33 13.88 -2.64
CA ASP A 72 9.34 14.89 -2.97
C ASP A 72 9.59 15.02 -4.50
N HIS A 73 8.51 15.26 -5.25
CA HIS A 73 8.49 15.37 -6.72
C HIS A 73 8.85 14.11 -7.51
N ARG A 74 9.07 12.97 -6.84
CA ARG A 74 9.25 11.67 -7.48
C ARG A 74 7.94 10.92 -7.48
N LYS A 75 7.61 10.31 -8.61
CA LYS A 75 6.40 9.51 -8.75
C LYS A 75 6.66 8.09 -8.23
N VAL A 76 5.72 7.57 -7.45
CA VAL A 76 5.89 6.31 -6.71
C VAL A 76 4.66 5.44 -6.88
N GLU A 77 4.86 4.14 -7.09
CA GLU A 77 3.83 3.13 -6.91
C GLU A 77 3.78 2.70 -5.44
N PHE A 78 2.66 2.98 -4.77
CA PHE A 78 2.40 2.54 -3.42
C PHE A 78 1.70 1.19 -3.40
N LEU A 79 2.14 0.33 -2.48
CA LEU A 79 1.58 -0.99 -2.24
C LEU A 79 1.42 -1.22 -0.75
N VAL A 80 0.34 -1.89 -0.36
CA VAL A 80 0.12 -2.33 1.01
C VAL A 80 -0.09 -3.84 1.05
N CYS A 81 0.78 -4.53 1.79
CA CYS A 81 0.66 -5.95 2.13
C CYS A 81 0.31 -6.85 0.92
N PHE A 82 -0.91 -7.39 0.87
CA PHE A 82 -1.39 -8.31 -0.16
C PHE A 82 -1.21 -7.83 -1.60
N GLU A 83 -1.16 -6.51 -1.81
CA GLU A 83 -0.94 -5.94 -3.15
C GLU A 83 0.41 -6.31 -3.76
N GLU A 84 1.40 -6.70 -2.94
CA GLU A 84 2.68 -7.24 -3.43
C GLU A 84 2.50 -8.50 -4.29
N LEU A 85 1.40 -9.24 -4.11
CA LEU A 85 1.08 -10.46 -4.85
C LEU A 85 0.21 -10.21 -6.09
N LEU A 86 -0.14 -8.95 -6.38
CA LEU A 86 -1.03 -8.57 -7.46
C LEU A 86 -0.25 -7.88 -8.59
N PRO A 87 0.50 -8.64 -9.42
CA PRO A 87 1.35 -8.06 -10.47
C PRO A 87 0.56 -7.21 -11.46
N GLY A 88 -0.72 -7.52 -11.69
CA GLY A 88 -1.59 -6.70 -12.55
C GLY A 88 -1.74 -5.25 -12.05
N LEU A 89 -1.79 -5.03 -10.73
CA LEU A 89 -1.86 -3.68 -10.16
C LEU A 89 -0.58 -2.89 -10.44
N ILE A 90 0.57 -3.52 -10.23
CA ILE A 90 1.89 -2.91 -10.47
C ILE A 90 2.08 -2.64 -11.97
N SER A 91 1.81 -3.65 -12.82
CA SER A 91 1.91 -3.52 -14.28
C SER A 91 1.00 -2.41 -14.82
N SER A 92 -0.21 -2.25 -14.29
CA SER A 92 -1.12 -1.20 -14.75
C SER A 92 -0.54 0.21 -14.53
N SER A 93 0.22 0.42 -13.46
CA SER A 93 0.87 1.70 -13.19
C SER A 93 2.09 1.93 -14.10
N PHE A 94 2.93 0.92 -14.30
CA PHE A 94 4.14 1.02 -15.12
C PHE A 94 3.91 0.99 -16.63
N LEU A 95 2.81 0.38 -17.10
CA LEU A 95 2.40 0.40 -18.50
C LEU A 95 1.54 1.62 -18.85
N SER A 96 1.29 2.52 -17.89
CA SER A 96 0.57 3.77 -18.15
C SER A 96 1.42 4.78 -18.92
N ASN A 97 0.79 5.78 -19.53
CA ASN A 97 1.48 6.87 -20.25
C ASN A 97 2.42 7.72 -19.38
N ASN A 98 2.40 7.56 -18.06
CA ASN A 98 3.21 8.34 -17.15
C ASN A 98 3.63 7.48 -15.94
N PRO A 99 4.59 6.55 -16.16
CA PRO A 99 4.94 5.51 -15.20
C PRO A 99 5.62 6.06 -13.94
N PRO A 100 5.50 5.37 -12.79
CA PRO A 100 6.23 5.70 -11.57
C PRO A 100 7.73 5.38 -11.71
N GLN A 101 8.54 6.01 -10.85
CA GLN A 101 10.00 5.85 -10.84
C GLN A 101 10.49 4.88 -9.76
N PHE A 102 9.67 4.63 -8.74
CA PHE A 102 10.00 3.78 -7.59
C PHE A 102 8.78 2.98 -7.15
N ILE A 103 9.03 1.86 -6.49
CA ILE A 103 8.00 1.09 -5.78
C ILE A 103 8.21 1.28 -4.28
N VAL A 104 7.18 1.72 -3.56
CA VAL A 104 7.18 1.82 -2.09
C VAL A 104 6.11 0.89 -1.54
N SER A 105 6.54 -0.07 -0.72
CA SER A 105 5.64 -1.05 -0.11
C SER A 105 5.72 -1.04 1.42
N VAL A 106 4.55 -1.12 2.06
CA VAL A 106 4.41 -1.25 3.51
C VAL A 106 3.62 -2.51 3.83
N VAL A 107 4.21 -3.41 4.62
CA VAL A 107 3.67 -4.76 4.83
C VAL A 107 3.50 -5.07 6.31
N ASN A 108 2.40 -5.74 6.65
CA ASN A 108 2.19 -6.37 7.95
C ASN A 108 2.19 -7.89 7.78
N ASN A 109 3.26 -8.54 8.23
CA ASN A 109 3.47 -9.98 8.06
C ASN A 109 3.01 -10.83 9.25
N LEU A 110 2.20 -10.28 10.16
CA LEU A 110 1.75 -11.02 11.36
C LEU A 110 0.90 -12.25 11.02
N VAL A 111 0.09 -12.18 9.96
CA VAL A 111 -0.83 -13.26 9.55
C VAL A 111 -0.07 -14.44 8.90
N GLY A 112 1.09 -14.18 8.29
CA GLY A 112 1.93 -15.19 7.60
C GLY A 112 3.10 -15.71 8.43
N LYS A 113 3.09 -15.53 9.76
CA LYS A 113 4.21 -15.96 10.61
C LYS A 113 4.38 -17.48 10.51
N ASN A 114 5.59 -17.91 10.14
CA ASN A 114 5.97 -19.31 9.89
C ASN A 114 5.40 -19.97 8.62
N THR A 115 4.87 -19.19 7.67
CA THR A 115 4.50 -19.71 6.35
C THR A 115 5.46 -19.19 5.25
N GLY A 116 5.36 -19.76 4.05
CA GLY A 116 6.10 -19.31 2.86
C GLY A 116 5.61 -17.96 2.30
N GLU A 117 4.51 -17.42 2.83
CA GLU A 117 3.83 -16.23 2.33
C GLU A 117 4.75 -15.00 2.28
N ARG A 118 5.55 -14.76 3.32
CA ARG A 118 6.51 -13.65 3.36
C ARG A 118 7.51 -13.69 2.21
N ARG A 119 7.96 -14.91 1.86
CA ARG A 119 8.91 -15.14 0.77
C ARG A 119 8.22 -14.98 -0.58
N SER A 120 7.00 -15.49 -0.73
CA SER A 120 6.20 -15.31 -1.95
C SER A 120 5.89 -13.84 -2.22
N GLN A 121 5.46 -13.08 -1.20
CA GLN A 121 5.24 -11.63 -1.28
C GLN A 121 6.51 -10.89 -1.74
N TYR A 122 7.63 -11.11 -1.04
CA TYR A 122 8.90 -10.48 -1.38
C TYR A 122 9.37 -10.85 -2.80
N ASN A 123 9.33 -12.14 -3.16
CA ASN A 123 9.75 -12.59 -4.48
C ASN A 123 8.89 -11.98 -5.59
N SER A 124 7.58 -11.84 -5.37
CA SER A 124 6.66 -11.26 -6.33
C SER A 124 6.99 -9.78 -6.57
N ILE A 125 7.04 -8.95 -5.52
CA ILE A 125 7.35 -7.53 -5.68
C ILE A 125 8.78 -7.30 -6.18
N TYR A 126 9.74 -8.12 -5.77
CA TYR A 126 11.12 -8.05 -6.24
C TYR A 126 11.24 -8.40 -7.73
N LEU A 127 10.49 -9.40 -8.22
CA LEU A 127 10.42 -9.69 -9.65
C LEU A 127 9.88 -8.48 -10.42
N MET A 128 8.82 -7.84 -9.91
CA MET A 128 8.24 -6.65 -10.54
C MET A 128 9.20 -5.46 -10.55
N SER A 129 9.95 -5.25 -9.47
CA SER A 129 10.97 -4.20 -9.40
C SER A 129 12.08 -4.42 -10.42
N ARG A 130 12.48 -5.69 -10.65
CA ARG A 130 13.45 -6.05 -11.68
C ARG A 130 12.88 -5.92 -13.09
N LEU A 131 11.63 -6.31 -13.30
CA LEU A 131 10.96 -6.26 -14.60
C LEU A 131 10.84 -4.84 -15.13
N PHE A 132 10.50 -3.88 -14.26
CA PHE A 132 10.32 -2.47 -14.64
C PHE A 132 11.53 -1.58 -14.35
N ASP A 133 12.67 -2.17 -14.00
CA ASP A 133 13.90 -1.44 -13.63
C ASP A 133 13.64 -0.32 -12.60
N ALA A 134 12.78 -0.61 -11.61
CA ALA A 134 12.33 0.35 -10.62
C ALA A 134 12.92 0.00 -9.25
N PRO A 135 13.58 0.93 -8.54
CA PRO A 135 14.07 0.64 -7.20
C PRO A 135 12.92 0.39 -6.22
N LEU A 136 13.11 -0.62 -5.35
CA LEU A 136 12.14 -1.05 -4.35
C LEU A 136 12.52 -0.55 -2.96
N ILE A 137 11.61 0.19 -2.33
CA ILE A 137 11.67 0.55 -0.91
C ILE A 137 10.56 -0.22 -0.19
N ARG A 138 10.93 -1.23 0.60
CA ARG A 138 9.97 -2.09 1.29
C ARG A 138 10.19 -2.02 2.79
N SER A 139 9.11 -1.76 3.54
CA SER A 139 9.11 -1.81 5.00
C SER A 139 8.16 -2.89 5.50
N TRP A 140 8.56 -3.61 6.56
CA TRP A 140 7.74 -4.66 7.16
C TRP A 140 7.97 -4.74 8.67
N ASN A 141 6.97 -5.24 9.40
CA ASN A 141 7.09 -5.54 10.83
C ASN A 141 7.72 -6.93 11.09
N ARG A 142 8.42 -7.06 12.22
CA ARG A 142 9.05 -8.32 12.66
C ARG A 142 8.10 -9.20 13.46
#